data_AF-A0A9D6N794-F1
#
_entry.id   AF-A0A9D6N794-F1
#
_cell.length_a   1.000
_cell.length_b   1.000
_cell.length_c   1.000
_cell.angle_alpha   90.00
_cell.angle_beta   90.00
_cell.angle_gamma   90.00
#
_symmetry.space_group_name_H-M   'P 1'
#
loop_
_entity.id
_entity.type
_entity.pdbx_description
1 polymer ?
#
loop_
_entity_poly.entity_id
_entity_poly.type
_entity_poly.pdbx_seq_one_letter_code
_entity_poly.pdbx_strand_id
1 'polypeptide(L)'
;MLEEHFGMAVAEMVRAGCIVFVPRGGGVPEIVGHREELLYTDAPEAVQRIARVMGDQRLQRELRRYLEARGPLFSPERFAQELLRVVEEELRY
;
A
#
# COMPACT_ATOMS: atom_id res chain seq x y z
N MET A 1 -17.04 12.16 1.58
CA MET A 1 -16.33 11.19 0.71
C MET A 1 -16.22 9.91 1.52
N LEU A 2 -16.51 8.75 0.93
CA LEU A 2 -16.29 7.46 1.59
C LEU A 2 -14.78 7.27 1.74
N GLU A 3 -14.24 7.68 2.88
CA GLU A 3 -12.85 7.42 3.22
C GLU A 3 -12.69 5.91 3.42
N GLU A 4 -11.95 5.28 2.51
CA GLU A 4 -11.57 3.89 2.65
C GLU A 4 -10.67 3.78 3.89
N HIS A 5 -11.15 3.13 4.94
CA HIS A 5 -10.46 3.11 6.23
C HIS A 5 -9.13 2.35 6.19
N PHE A 6 -9.00 1.37 5.29
CA PHE A 6 -7.77 0.59 5.15
C PHE A 6 -7.32 0.44 3.69
N GLY A 7 -8.21 -0.04 2.82
CA GLY A 7 -7.85 -0.35 1.44
C GLY A 7 -7.37 -1.79 1.25
N MET A 8 -8.16 -2.78 1.68
CA MET A 8 -7.81 -4.20 1.51
C MET A 8 -7.54 -4.56 0.05
N ALA A 9 -8.30 -3.99 -0.90
CA ALA A 9 -8.05 -4.17 -2.33
C ALA A 9 -6.66 -3.65 -2.75
N VAL A 10 -6.20 -2.55 -2.16
CA VAL A 10 -4.85 -2.01 -2.40
C VAL A 10 -3.78 -2.95 -1.85
N ALA A 11 -3.97 -3.47 -0.65
CA ALA A 11 -3.06 -4.46 -0.07
C ALA A 11 -2.97 -5.74 -0.93
N GLU A 12 -4.10 -6.25 -1.43
CA GLU A 12 -4.16 -7.40 -2.33
C GLU A 12 -3.44 -7.13 -3.66
N MET A 13 -3.67 -5.96 -4.26
CA MET A 13 -2.98 -5.54 -5.49
C MET A 13 -1.46 -5.44 -5.29
N VAL A 14 -1.00 -4.91 -4.16
CA VAL A 14 0.43 -4.87 -3.82
C VAL A 14 1.00 -6.28 -3.73
N ARG A 15 0.32 -7.21 -3.06
CA ARG A 15 0.73 -8.63 -2.99
C ARG A 15 0.70 -9.33 -4.35
N ALA A 16 -0.19 -8.92 -5.25
CA ALA A 16 -0.24 -9.41 -6.63
C ALA A 16 0.89 -8.83 -7.53
N GLY A 17 1.74 -7.95 -7.00
CA GLY A 17 2.86 -7.34 -7.74
C GLY A 17 2.44 -6.15 -8.62
N CYS A 18 1.25 -5.58 -8.39
CA CYS A 18 0.78 -4.39 -9.09
C CYS A 18 1.49 -3.13 -8.57
N ILE A 19 1.70 -2.16 -9.46
CA ILE A 19 2.00 -0.78 -9.05
C ILE A 19 0.65 -0.10 -8.80
N VAL A 20 0.40 0.31 -7.56
CA VAL A 20 -0.86 0.96 -7.15
C VAL A 20 -0.64 2.45 -6.93
N PHE A 21 -1.66 3.24 -7.25
CA PHE A 21 -1.71 4.67 -6.96
C PHE A 21 -2.88 4.91 -6.02
N VAL A 22 -2.65 5.67 -4.95
CA VAL A 22 -3.65 5.85 -3.89
C VAL A 22 -3.84 7.34 -3.57
N PRO A 23 -5.05 7.76 -3.17
CA PRO A 23 -5.25 9.13 -2.74
C PRO A 23 -4.42 9.42 -1.48
N ARG A 24 -3.94 10.65 -1.33
CA ARG A 24 -3.10 11.09 -0.20
C ARG A 24 -3.82 11.09 1.16
N GLY A 25 -5.15 11.04 1.18
CA GLY A 25 -5.95 11.04 2.40
C GLY A 25 -6.31 9.64 2.92
N GLY A 26 -6.77 9.57 4.18
CA GLY A 26 -7.17 8.33 4.84
C GLY A 26 -6.00 7.43 5.26
N GLY A 27 -6.28 6.14 5.52
CA GLY A 27 -5.28 5.15 5.93
C GLY A 27 -4.57 4.43 4.78
N VAL A 28 -5.10 4.52 3.56
CA VAL A 28 -4.55 3.85 2.36
C VAL A 28 -3.09 4.23 2.04
N PRO A 29 -2.61 5.49 2.25
CA PRO A 29 -1.20 5.84 2.08
C PRO A 29 -0.21 5.00 2.90
N GLU A 30 -0.65 4.42 4.03
CA GLU A 30 0.19 3.54 4.84
C GLU A 30 0.56 2.27 4.09
N ILE A 31 -0.31 1.77 3.21
CA ILE A 31 -0.05 0.55 2.42
C ILE A 31 1.16 0.77 1.51
N VAL A 32 1.24 1.93 0.87
CA VAL A 32 2.37 2.31 0.00
C VAL A 32 3.52 2.97 0.76
N GLY A 33 3.43 3.10 2.09
CA GLY A 33 4.47 3.70 2.93
C GLY A 33 4.73 5.16 2.60
N HIS A 34 3.68 5.92 2.25
CA HIS A 34 3.75 7.33 1.86
C HIS A 34 4.74 7.64 0.72
N ARG A 35 4.96 6.67 -0.18
CA ARG A 35 5.85 6.83 -1.33
C ARG A 35 5.25 7.86 -2.30
N GLU A 36 5.85 9.04 -2.37
CA GLU A 36 5.33 10.21 -3.11
C GLU A 36 4.97 9.94 -4.57
N GLU A 37 5.70 9.04 -5.25
CA GLU A 37 5.43 8.64 -6.63
C GLU A 37 4.09 7.90 -6.80
N LEU A 38 3.53 7.34 -5.71
CA LEU A 38 2.32 6.54 -5.67
C LEU A 38 1.11 7.28 -5.07
N LEU A 39 1.30 8.54 -4.63
CA LEU A 39 0.24 9.35 -4.02
C LEU A 39 -0.31 10.38 -5.01
N TYR A 40 -1.60 10.67 -4.89
CA TYR A 40 -2.24 11.77 -5.62
C TYR A 40 -3.31 12.47 -4.77
N THR A 41 -3.59 13.73 -5.09
CA THR A 41 -4.59 14.56 -4.38
C THR A 41 -5.86 14.74 -5.20
N ASP A 42 -5.72 14.73 -6.53
CA ASP A 42 -6.82 14.87 -7.48
C ASP A 42 -6.57 14.03 -8.74
N ALA A 43 -7.57 14.00 -9.64
CA ALA A 43 -7.49 13.23 -10.88
C ALA A 43 -6.38 13.73 -11.83
N PRO A 44 -6.17 15.05 -12.05
CA PRO A 44 -5.03 15.54 -12.81
C PRO A 44 -3.68 15.05 -12.30
N GLU A 45 -3.44 15.10 -10.99
CA GLU A 45 -2.21 14.59 -10.38
C GLU A 45 -2.11 13.08 -10.60
N ALA A 46 -3.19 12.31 -10.39
CA ALA A 46 -3.20 10.87 -10.63
C ALA A 46 -2.79 10.52 -12.06
N VAL A 47 -3.38 11.19 -13.07
CA VAL A 47 -3.04 10.99 -14.48
C VAL A 47 -1.56 11.30 -14.74
N GLN A 48 -1.05 12.40 -14.20
CA GLN A 48 0.37 12.77 -14.35
C GLN A 48 1.30 11.70 -13.75
N ARG A 49 1.02 11.20 -12.54
CA ARG A 49 1.81 10.17 -11.87
C ARG A 49 1.80 8.86 -12.65
N ILE A 50 0.62 8.42 -13.06
CA ILE A 50 0.42 7.19 -13.85
C ILE A 50 1.19 7.31 -15.17
N ALA A 51 1.01 8.39 -15.92
CA ALA A 51 1.70 8.59 -17.20
C ALA A 51 3.22 8.62 -17.05
N ARG A 52 3.75 9.28 -16.03
CA ARG A 52 5.18 9.29 -15.72
C ARG A 52 5.72 7.89 -15.46
N VAL A 53 5.04 7.11 -14.62
CA VAL A 53 5.45 5.73 -14.31
C VAL A 53 5.34 4.84 -15.56
N MET A 54 4.27 4.97 -16.34
CA MET A 54 4.10 4.21 -17.59
C MET A 54 5.23 4.47 -18.60
N GLY A 55 5.73 5.70 -18.67
CA GLY A 55 6.83 6.10 -19.56
C GLY A 55 8.24 5.73 -19.07
N ASP A 56 8.41 5.33 -17.81
CA ASP A 56 9.73 5.08 -17.21
C ASP A 56 9.85 3.63 -16.68
N GLN A 57 10.48 2.76 -17.46
CA GLN A 57 10.70 1.36 -17.07
C GLN A 57 11.61 1.20 -15.86
N ARG A 58 12.56 2.12 -15.63
CA ARG A 58 13.44 2.04 -14.46
C ARG A 58 12.62 2.33 -13.21
N LEU A 59 11.80 3.38 -13.25
CA LEU A 59 10.89 3.73 -12.16
C LEU A 59 9.89 2.60 -11.89
N GLN A 60 9.33 1.95 -12.93
CA GLN A 60 8.46 0.79 -12.73
C GLN A 60 9.14 -0.35 -11.98
N ARG A 61 10.40 -0.69 -12.34
CA ARG A 61 11.15 -1.73 -11.65
C ARG A 61 11.46 -1.35 -10.21
N GLU A 62 11.80 -0.10 -9.95
CA GLU A 62 12.01 0.40 -8.59
C GLU A 62 10.75 0.30 -7.74
N LEU A 63 9.63 0.80 -8.25
CA LEU A 63 8.35 0.79 -7.55
C LEU A 63 7.84 -0.63 -7.31
N ARG A 64 7.99 -1.55 -8.27
CA ARG A 64 7.63 -2.96 -8.08
C ARG A 64 8.45 -3.60 -6.96
N ARG A 65 9.78 -3.43 -6.96
CA ARG A 65 10.64 -3.96 -5.88
C ARG A 65 10.29 -3.37 -4.52
N TYR A 66 10.01 -2.07 -4.49
CA TYR A 66 9.60 -1.38 -3.27
C TYR A 66 8.28 -1.93 -2.72
N LEU A 67 7.26 -2.09 -3.57
CA LEU A 67 5.96 -2.63 -3.18
C LEU A 67 6.02 -4.13 -2.82
N GLU A 68 6.81 -4.91 -3.56
CA GLU A 68 7.07 -6.33 -3.27
C GLU A 68 7.66 -6.52 -1.87
N ALA A 69 8.63 -5.69 -1.47
CA ALA A 69 9.21 -5.72 -0.13
C ALA A 69 8.18 -5.38 0.98
N ARG A 70 7.10 -4.66 0.64
CA ARG A 70 6.02 -4.31 1.58
C ARG A 70 4.90 -5.35 1.62
N GLY A 71 4.66 -6.07 0.52
CA GLY A 71 3.60 -7.08 0.41
C GLY A 71 3.45 -8.04 1.60
N PRO A 72 4.55 -8.56 2.19
CA PRO A 72 4.48 -9.44 3.36
C PRO A 72 3.81 -8.82 4.61
N LEU A 73 3.83 -7.49 4.75
CA LEU A 73 3.17 -6.78 5.87
C LEU A 73 1.65 -6.96 5.87
N PHE A 74 1.07 -7.25 4.70
CA PHE A 74 -0.38 -7.35 4.51
C PHE A 74 -0.83 -8.79 4.25
N SER A 75 -0.06 -9.76 4.73
CA SER A 75 -0.40 -11.18 4.63
C SER A 75 -1.35 -11.61 5.76
N PRO A 76 -2.33 -12.50 5.49
CA PRO A 76 -3.18 -13.08 6.53
C PRO A 76 -2.36 -13.74 7.65
N GLU A 77 -1.24 -14.37 7.30
CA GLU A 77 -0.33 -15.02 8.24
C GLU A 77 0.26 -14.00 9.22
N ARG A 78 0.75 -12.85 8.70
CA ARG A 78 1.29 -11.78 9.54
C ARG A 78 0.20 -11.18 10.43
N PHE A 79 -0.99 -10.95 9.88
CA PHE A 79 -2.13 -10.44 10.65
C PHE A 79 -2.48 -11.37 11.82
N ALA A 80 -2.61 -12.68 11.57
CA ALA A 80 -2.90 -13.66 12.60
C ALA A 80 -1.81 -13.72 13.67
N GLN A 81 -0.53 -13.69 13.26
CA GLN A 81 0.60 -13.69 14.19
C GLN A 81 0.60 -12.47 15.12
N GLU A 82 0.44 -11.26 14.57
CA GLU A 82 0.42 -10.03 15.38
C GLU A 82 -0.82 -9.97 16.28
N LEU A 83 -1.98 -10.43 15.80
CA LEU A 83 -3.20 -10.47 16.60
C LEU A 83 -3.04 -11.42 17.80
N LEU A 84 -2.55 -12.64 17.58
CA LEU A 84 -2.32 -13.60 18.65
C LEU A 84 -1.32 -13.08 19.67
N ARG A 85 -0.25 -12.42 19.20
CA ARG A 85 0.75 -11.80 20.07
C ARG A 85 0.12 -10.76 20.99
N VAL A 86 -0.70 -9.85 20.46
CA VAL A 86 -1.37 -8.81 21.26
C VAL A 86 -2.31 -9.45 22.29
N VAL A 87 -3.08 -10.46 21.89
CA VAL A 87 -3.97 -11.18 22.82
C VAL A 87 -3.19 -11.88 23.94
N GLU A 88 -2.06 -12.52 23.62
CA GLU A 88 -1.19 -13.15 24.63
C GLU A 88 -0.54 -12.13 25.58
N GLU A 89 -0.18 -10.94 25.10
CA GLU A 89 0.40 -9.88 25.92
C GLU A 89 -0.64 -9.36 26.94
N GLU A 90 -1.90 -9.18 26.52
CA GLU A 90 -2.99 -8.71 27.39
C GLU A 90 -3.44 -9.77 28.40
N LEU A 91 -3.43 -11.06 28.03
CA LEU A 91 -3.80 -12.17 28.94
C LEU A 91 -2.74 -12.50 30.00
N ARG A 92 -1.53 -11.93 29.89
CA ARG A 92 -0.45 -12.09 30.88
C ARG A 92 -0.54 -11.08 32.03
N TYR A 93 -1.48 -10.13 31.98
CA TYR A 93 -1.88 -9.24 33.08
C TYR A 93 -3.02 -9.84 33.90
#